data_AF-A0A418XZ30-F1
#
_entry.id   AF-A0A418XZ30-F1
#
_cell.length_a   1.000
_cell.length_b   1.000
_cell.length_c   1.000
_cell.angle_alpha   90.00
_cell.angle_beta   90.00
_cell.angle_gamma   90.00
#
_symmetry.space_group_name_H-M   'P 1'
#
loop_
_entity.id
_entity.type
_entity.pdbx_description
1 polymer ?
#
loop_
_entity_poly.entity_id
_entity_poly.type
_entity_poly.pdbx_seq_one_letter_code
_entity_poly.pdbx_strand_id
1 'polypeptide(L)'
;MDPATLNKQAIACAKHYMGKTAWPTIALTLAVVVAFVATLLLFANGSLPALPAFLLVAALTYMSYTPLHEAAHGNIHGQDDRRKWINDLCGYLVAPIIAIPYASHRIEHFTHHRYTNQPDKDPDFVVSGMQKSPLAMIIAGLRFQWIQNTFFVQHSWGSASLKEKLIYCSELAVSLGWRIAFLVMVDQPGTAVVLLLGYYTGGLFTAYWFAYRPHHPYKVSERYRNTNSLIMPRWMKPLEWFWLGQNLHSIHHLFPRVPFYQYHALHRDIEPILQAQGTPIIGIFSREPVAATALPEGAD
;
A
#
# COMPACT_ATOMS: atom_id res chain seq x y z
N MET A 1 23.68 23.88 -1.64
CA MET A 1 23.11 23.88 -0.27
C MET A 1 23.44 22.53 0.35
N ASP A 2 23.80 22.46 1.63
CA ASP A 2 24.14 21.17 2.23
C ASP A 2 22.90 20.23 2.33
N PRO A 3 23.09 18.89 2.31
CA PRO A 3 21.98 17.94 2.37
C PRO A 3 21.09 18.04 3.61
N ALA A 4 21.62 18.49 4.75
CA ALA A 4 20.84 18.60 5.98
C ALA A 4 19.86 19.78 5.92
N THR A 5 20.30 20.91 5.36
CA THR A 5 19.47 22.10 5.13
C THR A 5 18.35 21.80 4.14
N LEU A 6 18.66 21.11 3.03
CA LEU A 6 17.65 20.65 2.06
C LEU A 6 16.61 19.74 2.71
N ASN A 7 17.04 18.79 3.55
CA ASN A 7 16.10 17.91 4.27
C ASN A 7 15.21 18.70 5.26
N LYS A 8 15.74 19.71 5.96
CA LYS A 8 14.93 20.58 6.83
C LYS A 8 13.85 21.34 6.04
N GLN A 9 14.20 21.86 4.86
CA GLN A 9 13.24 22.53 3.96
C GLN A 9 12.15 21.58 3.48
N ALA A 10 12.52 20.36 3.06
CA ALA A 10 11.56 19.37 2.63
C ALA A 10 10.60 18.96 3.76
N ILE A 11 11.10 18.78 4.98
CA ILE A 11 10.26 18.53 6.18
C ILE A 11 9.32 19.71 6.44
N ALA A 12 9.80 20.96 6.35
CA ALA A 12 8.97 22.13 6.55
C ALA A 12 7.86 22.22 5.51
N CYS A 13 8.15 21.95 4.24
CA CYS A 13 7.15 21.85 3.18
C CYS A 13 6.13 20.74 3.48
N ALA A 14 6.58 19.52 3.76
CA ALA A 14 5.74 18.35 3.99
C ALA A 14 4.73 18.54 5.14
N LYS A 15 5.08 19.30 6.19
CA LYS A 15 4.16 19.61 7.30
C LYS A 15 2.86 20.30 6.85
N HIS A 16 2.87 21.07 5.76
CA HIS A 16 1.66 21.72 5.22
C HIS A 16 0.62 20.71 4.69
N TYR A 17 1.08 19.50 4.35
CA TYR A 17 0.27 18.43 3.79
C TYR A 17 -0.20 17.39 4.84
N MET A 18 0.26 17.51 6.09
CA MET A 18 -0.01 16.54 7.16
C MET A 18 -1.10 17.01 8.13
N GLY A 19 -1.61 16.07 8.92
CA GLY A 19 -2.26 16.38 10.20
C GLY A 19 -3.75 16.72 10.16
N LYS A 20 -4.33 16.90 8.97
CA LYS A 20 -5.79 16.98 8.80
C LYS A 20 -6.41 15.58 8.77
N THR A 21 -7.68 15.46 9.16
CA THR A 21 -8.43 14.21 8.96
C THR A 21 -8.55 13.91 7.46
N ALA A 22 -8.17 12.69 7.07
CA ALA A 22 -8.13 12.28 5.67
C ALA A 22 -9.50 11.78 5.18
N TRP A 23 -10.44 12.71 4.98
CA TRP A 23 -11.77 12.40 4.45
C TRP A 23 -11.75 11.61 3.13
N PRO A 24 -10.84 11.88 2.16
CA PRO A 24 -10.76 11.06 0.95
C PRO A 24 -10.45 9.59 1.24
N THR A 25 -9.59 9.29 2.23
CA THR A 25 -9.26 7.92 2.64
C THR A 25 -10.45 7.23 3.30
N ILE A 26 -11.24 7.97 4.10
CA ILE A 26 -12.49 7.45 4.70
C ILE A 26 -13.51 7.12 3.60
N ALA A 27 -13.70 8.03 2.64
CA ALA A 27 -14.60 7.80 1.50
C ALA A 27 -14.15 6.61 0.64
N LEU A 28 -12.85 6.50 0.35
CA LEU A 28 -12.28 5.34 -0.36
C LEU A 28 -12.52 4.04 0.41
N THR A 29 -12.33 4.05 1.73
CA THR A 29 -12.61 2.89 2.58
C THR A 29 -14.05 2.43 2.44
N LEU A 30 -15.00 3.36 2.58
CA LEU A 30 -16.44 3.06 2.45
C LEU A 30 -16.77 2.53 1.06
N ALA A 31 -16.26 3.17 0.01
CA ALA A 31 -16.49 2.77 -1.37
C ALA A 31 -15.97 1.35 -1.65
N VAL A 32 -14.76 1.02 -1.19
CA VAL A 32 -14.16 -0.30 -1.36
C VAL A 32 -14.95 -1.36 -0.60
N VAL A 33 -15.31 -1.11 0.66
CA VAL A 33 -16.09 -2.07 1.48
C VAL A 33 -17.46 -2.33 0.87
N VAL A 34 -18.19 -1.27 0.49
CA VAL A 34 -19.52 -1.39 -0.12
C VAL A 34 -19.44 -2.12 -1.45
N ALA A 35 -18.51 -1.75 -2.33
CA ALA A 35 -18.34 -2.40 -3.62
C ALA A 35 -17.93 -3.87 -3.48
N PHE A 36 -17.10 -4.19 -2.49
CA PHE A 36 -16.65 -5.57 -2.23
C PHE A 36 -17.80 -6.46 -1.78
N VAL A 37 -18.57 -5.99 -0.77
CA VAL A 37 -19.75 -6.70 -0.29
C VAL A 37 -20.79 -6.83 -1.40
N ALA A 38 -21.07 -5.77 -2.15
CA ALA A 38 -22.00 -5.80 -3.28
C ALA A 38 -21.56 -6.80 -4.36
N THR A 39 -20.27 -6.82 -4.71
CA THR A 39 -19.69 -7.78 -5.67
C THR A 39 -19.93 -9.22 -5.22
N LEU A 40 -19.65 -9.53 -3.96
CA LEU A 40 -19.85 -10.87 -3.41
C LEU A 40 -21.33 -11.26 -3.34
N LEU A 41 -22.23 -10.35 -2.96
CA LEU A 41 -23.67 -10.61 -2.92
C LEU A 41 -24.27 -10.83 -4.32
N LEU A 42 -23.87 -10.02 -5.29
CA LEU A 42 -24.30 -10.17 -6.68
C LEU A 42 -23.76 -11.45 -7.31
N PHE A 43 -22.52 -11.83 -6.98
CA PHE A 43 -21.98 -13.13 -7.40
C PHE A 43 -22.76 -14.27 -6.73
N ALA A 44 -22.98 -14.20 -5.42
CA ALA A 44 -23.66 -15.25 -4.67
C ALA A 44 -25.10 -15.52 -5.12
N ASN A 45 -25.83 -14.47 -5.50
CA ASN A 45 -27.20 -14.60 -6.01
C ASN A 45 -27.27 -14.90 -7.53
N GLY A 46 -26.13 -15.06 -8.21
CA GLY A 46 -26.04 -15.38 -9.63
C GLY A 46 -26.22 -14.21 -10.60
N SER A 47 -26.44 -12.98 -10.11
CA SER A 47 -26.57 -11.78 -10.97
C SER A 47 -25.26 -11.35 -11.61
N LEU A 48 -24.12 -11.70 -11.01
CA LEU A 48 -22.79 -11.38 -11.51
C LEU A 48 -22.03 -12.68 -11.82
N PRO A 49 -21.65 -12.94 -13.09
CA PRO A 49 -20.87 -14.13 -13.44
C PRO A 49 -19.47 -14.16 -12.80
N ALA A 50 -18.86 -15.34 -12.74
CA ALA A 50 -17.59 -15.56 -12.06
C ALA A 50 -16.44 -14.69 -12.57
N LEU A 51 -16.27 -14.52 -13.89
CA LEU A 51 -15.15 -13.75 -14.45
C LEU A 51 -15.16 -12.27 -14.03
N PRO A 52 -16.24 -11.49 -14.23
CA PRO A 52 -16.28 -10.11 -13.74
C PRO A 52 -16.24 -10.01 -12.22
N ALA A 53 -16.83 -10.97 -11.48
CA ALA A 53 -16.71 -11.02 -10.02
C ALA A 53 -15.25 -11.20 -9.57
N PHE A 54 -14.51 -12.11 -10.20
CA PHE A 54 -13.08 -12.33 -9.96
C PHE A 54 -12.26 -11.06 -10.20
N LEU A 55 -12.48 -10.37 -11.33
CA LEU A 55 -11.76 -9.13 -11.66
C LEU A 55 -12.07 -8.01 -10.67
N LEU A 56 -13.33 -7.87 -10.26
CA LEU A 56 -13.76 -6.89 -9.26
C LEU A 56 -13.17 -7.21 -7.88
N VAL A 57 -13.19 -8.47 -7.45
CA VAL A 57 -12.54 -8.89 -6.18
C VAL A 57 -11.05 -8.58 -6.23
N ALA A 58 -10.35 -8.89 -7.31
CA ALA A 58 -8.92 -8.58 -7.44
C ALA A 58 -8.65 -7.06 -7.39
N ALA A 59 -9.43 -6.26 -8.12
CA ALA A 59 -9.29 -4.81 -8.12
C ALA A 59 -9.60 -4.20 -6.74
N LEU A 60 -10.65 -4.66 -6.06
CA LEU A 60 -11.05 -4.17 -4.74
C LEU A 60 -10.08 -4.62 -3.65
N THR A 61 -9.53 -5.83 -3.74
CA THR A 61 -8.42 -6.26 -2.88
C THR A 61 -7.22 -5.34 -3.04
N TYR A 62 -6.84 -5.03 -4.27
CA TYR A 62 -5.78 -4.05 -4.55
C TYR A 62 -6.07 -2.66 -3.94
N MET A 63 -7.24 -2.10 -4.22
CA MET A 63 -7.63 -0.77 -3.72
C MET A 63 -7.72 -0.71 -2.20
N SER A 64 -8.08 -1.83 -1.55
CA SER A 64 -8.19 -1.93 -0.09
C SER A 64 -6.84 -1.73 0.64
N TYR A 65 -5.71 -1.91 -0.05
CA TYR A 65 -4.39 -1.71 0.56
C TYR A 65 -4.12 -0.26 0.93
N THR A 66 -4.53 0.71 0.11
CA THR A 66 -4.27 2.13 0.37
C THR A 66 -4.87 2.60 1.71
N PRO A 67 -6.16 2.39 2.01
CA PRO A 67 -6.70 2.75 3.32
C PRO A 67 -6.09 1.95 4.49
N LEU A 68 -5.70 0.69 4.28
CA LEU A 68 -5.00 -0.11 5.29
C LEU A 68 -3.64 0.52 5.64
N HIS A 69 -2.87 0.84 4.60
CA HIS A 69 -1.56 1.48 4.67
C HIS A 69 -1.64 2.86 5.34
N GLU A 70 -2.60 3.69 4.93
CA GLU A 70 -2.84 5.01 5.50
C GLU A 70 -3.24 4.92 6.98
N ALA A 71 -4.04 3.91 7.35
CA ALA A 71 -4.40 3.64 8.73
C ALA A 71 -3.16 3.27 9.57
N ALA A 72 -2.25 2.46 9.03
CA ALA A 72 -1.03 2.03 9.72
C ALA A 72 -0.12 3.21 10.08
N HIS A 73 -0.08 4.23 9.22
CA HIS A 73 0.63 5.49 9.48
C HIS A 73 -0.16 6.49 10.32
N GLY A 74 -1.42 6.21 10.64
CA GLY A 74 -2.32 7.11 11.37
C GLY A 74 -2.82 8.29 10.53
N ASN A 75 -2.68 8.24 9.20
CA ASN A 75 -2.93 9.38 8.32
C ASN A 75 -4.41 9.79 8.35
N ILE A 76 -5.30 8.84 8.62
CA ILE A 76 -6.75 9.06 8.60
C ILE A 76 -7.20 10.05 9.68
N HIS A 77 -6.73 9.88 10.91
CA HIS A 77 -7.11 10.78 12.00
C HIS A 77 -6.28 12.07 12.05
N GLY A 78 -5.12 12.10 11.37
CA GLY A 78 -4.23 13.25 11.36
C GLY A 78 -3.71 13.55 12.77
N GLN A 79 -3.91 14.79 13.24
CA GLN A 79 -3.58 15.22 14.61
C GLN A 79 -4.80 15.22 15.55
N ASP A 80 -5.99 14.82 15.09
CA ASP A 80 -7.19 14.77 15.93
C ASP A 80 -7.35 13.37 16.56
N ASP A 81 -6.75 13.18 17.74
CA ASP A 81 -6.78 11.90 18.45
C ASP A 81 -8.19 11.44 18.85
N ARG A 82 -9.17 12.35 18.92
CA ARG A 82 -10.59 11.99 19.14
C ARG A 82 -11.14 11.14 17.99
N ARG A 83 -10.51 11.19 16.82
CA ARG A 83 -10.86 10.42 15.62
C ARG A 83 -9.98 9.21 15.40
N LYS A 84 -9.10 8.86 16.35
CA LYS A 84 -8.25 7.67 16.23
C LYS A 84 -9.07 6.40 16.00
N TRP A 85 -10.24 6.29 16.64
CA TRP A 85 -11.14 5.15 16.42
C TRP A 85 -11.60 5.02 14.96
N ILE A 86 -11.74 6.13 14.22
CA ILE A 86 -12.10 6.11 12.78
C ILE A 86 -10.95 5.56 11.97
N ASN A 87 -9.70 5.97 12.28
CA ASN A 87 -8.51 5.41 11.64
C ASN A 87 -8.43 3.89 11.83
N ASP A 88 -8.60 3.44 13.07
CA ASP A 88 -8.55 2.02 13.40
C ASP A 88 -9.70 1.25 12.74
N LEU A 89 -10.92 1.80 12.76
CA LEU A 89 -12.08 1.22 12.07
C LEU A 89 -11.82 1.06 10.57
N CYS A 90 -11.28 2.09 9.91
CA CYS A 90 -10.93 2.00 8.49
C CYS A 90 -9.95 0.86 8.24
N GLY A 91 -8.85 0.79 9.01
CA GLY A 91 -7.85 -0.29 8.89
C GLY A 91 -8.48 -1.69 9.08
N TYR A 92 -9.29 -1.86 10.13
CA TYR A 92 -9.94 -3.15 10.42
C TYR A 92 -11.00 -3.56 9.40
N LEU A 93 -11.67 -2.61 8.72
CA LEU A 93 -12.65 -2.94 7.67
C LEU A 93 -11.99 -3.49 6.40
N VAL A 94 -10.81 -2.99 6.04
CA VAL A 94 -10.12 -3.38 4.78
C VAL A 94 -9.08 -4.48 4.97
N ALA A 95 -8.52 -4.65 6.16
CA ALA A 95 -7.58 -5.73 6.48
C ALA A 95 -8.09 -7.14 6.09
N PRO A 96 -9.35 -7.51 6.36
CA PRO A 96 -9.91 -8.79 5.93
C PRO A 96 -10.05 -8.90 4.40
N ILE A 97 -10.20 -7.80 3.65
CA ILE A 97 -10.36 -7.82 2.19
C ILE A 97 -9.07 -8.26 1.51
N ILE A 98 -7.92 -7.73 1.95
CA ILE A 98 -6.58 -8.13 1.50
C ILE A 98 -5.93 -9.20 2.39
N ALA A 99 -6.66 -9.78 3.34
CA ALA A 99 -6.19 -10.80 4.28
C ALA A 99 -4.79 -10.54 4.85
N ILE A 100 -4.55 -9.29 5.26
CA ILE A 100 -3.35 -8.87 5.96
C ILE A 100 -3.83 -8.32 7.32
N PRO A 101 -3.46 -8.93 8.46
CA PRO A 101 -3.82 -8.40 9.78
C PRO A 101 -3.25 -7.01 9.96
N TYR A 102 -4.10 -6.05 10.34
CA TYR A 102 -3.72 -4.66 10.51
C TYR A 102 -2.66 -4.48 11.60
N ALA A 103 -2.76 -5.20 12.71
CA ALA A 103 -1.75 -5.16 13.77
C ALA A 103 -0.38 -5.70 13.30
N SER A 104 -0.38 -6.81 12.57
CA SER A 104 0.86 -7.40 12.02
C SER A 104 1.49 -6.46 10.98
N HIS A 105 0.69 -5.98 10.04
CA HIS A 105 1.15 -5.08 8.98
C HIS A 105 1.74 -3.79 9.52
N ARG A 106 1.16 -3.20 10.56
CA ARG A 106 1.71 -1.97 11.14
C ARG A 106 3.14 -2.18 11.63
N ILE A 107 3.41 -3.26 12.35
CA ILE A 107 4.75 -3.55 12.89
C ILE A 107 5.73 -3.89 11.78
N GLU A 108 5.28 -4.72 10.84
CA GLU A 108 6.07 -5.17 9.70
C GLU A 108 6.45 -3.99 8.79
N HIS A 109 5.48 -3.16 8.41
CA HIS A 109 5.69 -2.00 7.55
C HIS A 109 6.62 -0.96 8.19
N PHE A 110 6.49 -0.68 9.50
CA PHE A 110 7.45 0.19 10.17
C PHE A 110 8.86 -0.41 10.26
N THR A 111 8.97 -1.74 10.30
CA THR A 111 10.26 -2.43 10.22
C THR A 111 10.88 -2.27 8.83
N HIS A 112 10.06 -2.41 7.78
CA HIS A 112 10.45 -2.11 6.40
C HIS A 112 10.95 -0.66 6.23
N HIS A 113 10.22 0.35 6.71
CA HIS A 113 10.67 1.75 6.67
C HIS A 113 12.01 1.99 7.36
N ARG A 114 12.25 1.29 8.47
CA ARG A 114 13.48 1.42 9.26
C ARG A 114 14.68 0.77 8.57
N TYR A 115 14.48 -0.35 7.89
CA TYR A 115 15.56 -1.17 7.34
C TYR A 115 15.52 -1.31 5.82
N THR A 116 14.79 -0.44 5.12
CA THR A 116 14.51 -0.52 3.68
C THR A 116 15.73 -0.95 2.85
N ASN A 117 15.53 -1.97 2.02
CA ASN A 117 16.51 -2.60 1.13
C ASN A 117 17.70 -3.28 1.83
N GLN A 118 17.63 -3.57 3.13
CA GLN A 118 18.66 -4.37 3.83
C GLN A 118 18.25 -5.85 3.87
N PRO A 119 18.96 -6.76 3.16
CA PRO A 119 18.52 -8.15 2.93
C PRO A 119 18.08 -8.94 4.17
N ASP A 120 18.79 -8.79 5.28
CA ASP A 120 18.58 -9.60 6.50
C ASP A 120 17.65 -8.93 7.52
N LYS A 121 17.15 -7.71 7.23
CA LYS A 121 16.41 -6.90 8.20
C LYS A 121 15.08 -6.36 7.66
N ASP A 122 15.02 -6.14 6.36
CA ASP A 122 13.81 -5.66 5.69
C ASP A 122 12.87 -6.84 5.39
N PRO A 123 11.69 -6.91 6.03
CA PRO A 123 10.72 -8.00 5.79
C PRO A 123 10.23 -8.05 4.33
N ASP A 124 10.19 -6.92 3.64
CA ASP A 124 9.76 -6.82 2.24
C ASP A 124 10.86 -7.28 1.27
N PHE A 125 12.11 -7.45 1.71
CA PHE A 125 13.21 -7.80 0.81
C PHE A 125 12.96 -9.11 0.04
N VAL A 126 12.11 -10.00 0.58
CA VAL A 126 11.67 -11.23 -0.11
C VAL A 126 11.09 -10.95 -1.50
N VAL A 127 10.45 -9.80 -1.71
CA VAL A 127 9.83 -9.42 -3.00
C VAL A 127 10.86 -9.10 -4.07
N SER A 128 12.12 -8.82 -3.71
CA SER A 128 13.21 -8.72 -4.69
C SER A 128 13.36 -10.00 -5.53
N GLY A 129 12.92 -11.16 -4.99
CA GLY A 129 12.89 -12.42 -5.71
C GLY A 129 12.00 -12.44 -6.95
N MET A 130 11.04 -11.50 -7.08
CA MET A 130 10.14 -11.39 -8.23
C MET A 130 10.89 -11.17 -9.56
N GLN A 131 12.09 -10.59 -9.53
CA GLN A 131 12.88 -10.27 -10.72
C GLN A 131 13.41 -11.50 -11.49
N LYS A 132 13.35 -12.70 -10.89
CA LYS A 132 14.00 -13.90 -11.43
C LYS A 132 13.20 -14.57 -12.55
N SER A 133 11.88 -14.70 -12.40
CA SER A 133 10.98 -15.34 -13.37
C SER A 133 9.51 -15.15 -12.98
N PRO A 134 8.54 -15.39 -13.88
CA PRO A 134 7.12 -15.36 -13.53
C PRO A 134 6.73 -16.32 -12.38
N LEU A 135 7.34 -17.51 -12.33
CA LEU A 135 7.12 -18.44 -11.22
C LEU A 135 7.71 -17.91 -9.91
N ALA A 136 8.91 -17.32 -9.96
CA ALA A 136 9.52 -16.70 -8.79
C ALA A 136 8.70 -15.53 -8.26
N MET A 137 8.03 -14.77 -9.15
CA MET A 137 7.10 -13.72 -8.77
C MET A 137 5.91 -14.26 -7.96
N ILE A 138 5.30 -15.36 -8.40
CA ILE A 138 4.22 -16.02 -7.66
C ILE A 138 4.74 -16.53 -6.31
N ILE A 139 5.88 -17.22 -6.27
CA ILE A 139 6.45 -17.74 -5.02
C ILE A 139 6.80 -16.60 -4.04
N ALA A 140 7.39 -15.51 -4.54
CA ALA A 140 7.71 -14.35 -3.73
C ALA A 140 6.44 -13.67 -3.17
N GLY A 141 5.37 -13.58 -3.97
CA GLY A 141 4.07 -13.09 -3.51
C GLY A 141 3.47 -13.95 -2.38
N LEU A 142 3.50 -15.27 -2.52
CA LEU A 142 3.04 -16.19 -1.45
C LEU A 142 3.87 -16.05 -0.17
N ARG A 143 5.21 -15.95 -0.30
CA ARG A 143 6.10 -15.74 0.85
C ARG A 143 5.86 -14.39 1.51
N PHE A 144 5.66 -13.34 0.72
CA PHE A 144 5.36 -12.01 1.25
C PHE A 144 4.03 -12.02 2.00
N GLN A 145 2.99 -12.67 1.45
CA GLN A 145 1.71 -12.83 2.13
C GLN A 145 1.84 -13.57 3.47
N TRP A 146 2.68 -14.62 3.51
CA TRP A 146 3.00 -15.34 4.74
C TRP A 146 3.67 -14.43 5.76
N ILE A 147 4.68 -13.64 5.36
CA ILE A 147 5.36 -12.68 6.23
C ILE A 147 4.36 -11.67 6.79
N GLN A 148 3.57 -11.03 5.93
CA GLN A 148 2.55 -10.05 6.32
C GLN A 148 1.59 -10.62 7.38
N ASN A 149 1.19 -11.89 7.25
CA ASN A 149 0.33 -12.55 8.22
C ASN A 149 1.04 -12.99 9.50
N THR A 150 2.32 -13.37 9.45
CA THR A 150 3.00 -14.03 10.58
C THR A 150 4.02 -13.15 11.29
N PHE A 151 4.30 -11.95 10.78
CA PHE A 151 5.35 -11.08 11.32
C PHE A 151 5.17 -10.77 12.80
N PHE A 152 3.95 -10.44 13.23
CA PHE A 152 3.62 -10.25 14.65
C PHE A 152 3.96 -11.48 15.49
N VAL A 153 3.61 -12.68 15.00
CA VAL A 153 3.87 -13.92 15.72
C VAL A 153 5.36 -14.17 15.87
N GLN A 154 6.11 -13.96 14.79
CA GLN A 154 7.54 -14.23 14.73
C GLN A 154 8.38 -13.25 15.55
N HIS A 155 7.97 -11.98 15.63
CA HIS A 155 8.83 -10.91 16.18
C HIS A 155 8.27 -10.23 17.43
N SER A 156 6.99 -10.43 17.77
CA SER A 156 6.34 -9.70 18.85
C SER A 156 5.52 -10.58 19.80
N TRP A 157 5.20 -11.84 19.44
CA TRP A 157 4.34 -12.69 20.26
C TRP A 157 4.82 -12.90 21.69
N GLY A 158 6.12 -13.15 21.87
CA GLY A 158 6.71 -13.44 23.18
C GLY A 158 6.52 -12.29 24.17
N SER A 159 6.68 -11.05 23.71
CA SER A 159 6.57 -9.83 24.51
C SER A 159 5.19 -9.17 24.47
N ALA A 160 4.30 -9.59 23.56
CA ALA A 160 2.98 -9.01 23.40
C ALA A 160 2.06 -9.30 24.60
N SER A 161 1.26 -8.29 24.94
CA SER A 161 0.17 -8.38 25.91
C SER A 161 -0.91 -9.35 25.44
N LEU A 162 -1.75 -9.83 26.38
CA LEU A 162 -2.91 -10.65 26.05
C LEU A 162 -3.86 -9.93 25.08
N LYS A 163 -4.04 -8.62 25.24
CA LYS A 163 -4.89 -7.81 24.37
C LYS A 163 -4.40 -7.84 22.92
N GLU A 164 -3.10 -7.63 22.69
CA GLU A 164 -2.52 -7.65 21.34
C GLU A 164 -2.64 -9.03 20.69
N LYS A 165 -2.40 -10.10 21.46
CA LYS A 165 -2.59 -11.48 21.00
C LYS A 165 -4.04 -11.76 20.61
N LEU A 166 -5.00 -11.33 21.43
CA LEU A 166 -6.43 -11.49 21.14
C LEU A 166 -6.85 -10.71 19.90
N ILE A 167 -6.39 -9.46 19.75
CA ILE A 167 -6.66 -8.65 18.55
C ILE A 167 -6.16 -9.39 17.31
N TYR A 168 -4.89 -9.80 17.29
CA TYR A 168 -4.31 -10.52 16.15
C TYR A 168 -5.07 -11.82 15.83
N CYS A 169 -5.40 -12.62 16.84
CA CYS A 169 -6.19 -13.83 16.65
C CYS A 169 -7.60 -13.54 16.11
N SER A 170 -8.26 -12.48 16.57
CA SER A 170 -9.55 -12.04 16.06
C SER A 170 -9.45 -11.57 14.60
N GLU A 171 -8.39 -10.84 14.23
CA GLU A 171 -8.17 -10.42 12.84
C GLU A 171 -8.02 -11.62 11.90
N LEU A 172 -7.24 -12.62 12.29
CA LEU A 172 -7.11 -13.87 11.54
C LEU A 172 -8.43 -14.63 11.48
N ALA A 173 -9.13 -14.77 12.60
CA ALA A 173 -10.40 -15.48 12.68
C ALA A 173 -11.47 -14.82 11.81
N VAL A 174 -11.56 -13.48 11.79
CA VAL A 174 -12.45 -12.75 10.90
C VAL A 174 -12.04 -12.96 9.45
N SER A 175 -10.76 -12.74 9.12
CA SER A 175 -10.23 -12.86 7.76
C SER A 175 -10.47 -14.24 7.15
N LEU A 176 -10.25 -15.32 7.90
CA LEU A 176 -10.49 -16.68 7.45
C LEU A 176 -11.97 -17.06 7.54
N GLY A 177 -12.65 -16.67 8.61
CA GLY A 177 -14.01 -17.10 8.94
C GLY A 177 -15.03 -16.68 7.88
N TRP A 178 -15.01 -15.43 7.43
CA TRP A 178 -15.97 -14.98 6.41
C TRP A 178 -15.71 -15.68 5.06
N ARG A 179 -14.45 -15.96 4.72
CA ARG A 179 -14.09 -16.68 3.48
C ARG A 179 -14.58 -18.12 3.51
N ILE A 180 -14.34 -18.81 4.63
CA ILE A 180 -14.82 -20.18 4.83
C ILE A 180 -16.34 -20.21 4.77
N ALA A 181 -17.03 -19.30 5.48
CA ALA A 181 -18.49 -19.19 5.42
C ALA A 181 -18.98 -18.97 3.98
N PHE A 182 -18.36 -18.06 3.23
CA PHE A 182 -18.73 -17.81 1.83
C PHE A 182 -18.55 -19.05 0.95
N LEU A 183 -17.42 -19.75 1.07
CA LEU A 183 -17.16 -20.98 0.31
C LEU A 183 -18.16 -22.11 0.63
N VAL A 184 -18.62 -22.20 1.88
CA VAL A 184 -19.59 -23.22 2.31
C VAL A 184 -21.02 -22.85 1.91
N MET A 185 -21.37 -21.55 1.95
CA MET A 185 -22.74 -21.09 1.74
C MET A 185 -23.08 -20.76 0.29
N VAL A 186 -22.09 -20.52 -0.58
CA VAL A 186 -22.31 -20.05 -1.96
C VAL A 186 -21.96 -21.13 -2.97
N ASP A 187 -23.00 -21.80 -3.47
CA ASP A 187 -22.91 -22.81 -4.53
C ASP A 187 -23.07 -22.16 -5.91
N GLN A 188 -22.04 -21.44 -6.35
CA GLN A 188 -21.95 -20.84 -7.69
C GLN A 188 -20.74 -21.40 -8.45
N PRO A 189 -20.84 -21.62 -9.77
CA PRO A 189 -19.68 -22.02 -10.56
C PRO A 189 -18.54 -21.01 -10.42
N GLY A 190 -17.38 -21.47 -9.95
CA GLY A 190 -16.19 -20.63 -9.79
C GLY A 190 -16.07 -19.87 -8.46
N THR A 191 -16.88 -20.17 -7.43
CA THR A 191 -16.77 -19.52 -6.09
C THR A 191 -15.33 -19.49 -5.57
N ALA A 192 -14.62 -20.63 -5.63
CA ALA A 192 -13.23 -20.70 -5.18
C ALA A 192 -12.28 -19.81 -6.02
N VAL A 193 -12.52 -19.68 -7.32
CA VAL A 193 -11.73 -18.82 -8.21
C VAL A 193 -11.96 -17.35 -7.87
N VAL A 194 -13.23 -16.92 -7.79
CA VAL A 194 -13.59 -15.55 -7.44
C VAL A 194 -12.95 -15.15 -6.11
N LEU A 195 -13.10 -16.01 -5.11
CA LEU A 195 -12.67 -15.67 -3.75
C LEU A 195 -11.15 -15.80 -3.57
N LEU A 196 -10.58 -16.97 -3.85
CA LEU A 196 -9.17 -17.27 -3.54
C LEU A 196 -8.23 -16.66 -4.57
N LEU A 197 -8.51 -16.85 -5.86
CA LEU A 197 -7.67 -16.32 -6.92
C LEU A 197 -7.85 -14.81 -7.06
N GLY A 198 -9.06 -14.28 -6.88
CA GLY A 198 -9.31 -12.83 -6.91
C GLY A 198 -8.48 -12.11 -5.84
N TYR A 199 -8.61 -12.56 -4.59
CA TYR A 199 -7.82 -12.07 -3.47
C TYR A 199 -6.30 -12.16 -3.76
N TYR A 200 -5.81 -13.34 -4.13
CA TYR A 200 -4.38 -13.51 -4.36
C TYR A 200 -3.87 -12.66 -5.53
N THR A 201 -4.67 -12.50 -6.59
CA THR A 201 -4.31 -11.67 -7.75
C THR A 201 -4.22 -10.19 -7.35
N GLY A 202 -5.19 -9.68 -6.59
CA GLY A 202 -5.14 -8.31 -6.06
C GLY A 202 -3.96 -8.08 -5.11
N GLY A 203 -3.69 -9.04 -4.23
CA GLY A 203 -2.53 -9.01 -3.32
C GLY A 203 -1.20 -9.05 -4.07
N LEU A 204 -1.05 -9.94 -5.05
CA LEU A 204 0.14 -10.03 -5.89
C LEU A 204 0.35 -8.76 -6.72
N PHE A 205 -0.72 -8.20 -7.27
CA PHE A 205 -0.66 -6.92 -7.99
C PHE A 205 -0.18 -5.79 -7.08
N THR A 206 -0.69 -5.73 -5.84
CA THR A 206 -0.23 -4.80 -4.81
C THR A 206 1.25 -5.00 -4.52
N ALA A 207 1.66 -6.23 -4.18
CA ALA A 207 3.06 -6.55 -3.89
C ALA A 207 3.99 -6.19 -5.06
N TYR A 208 3.58 -6.44 -6.29
CA TYR A 208 4.36 -6.09 -7.47
C TYR A 208 4.50 -4.57 -7.63
N TRP A 209 3.40 -3.82 -7.64
CA TRP A 209 3.43 -2.39 -7.96
C TRP A 209 3.86 -1.49 -6.79
N PHE A 210 3.77 -1.96 -5.55
CA PHE A 210 3.95 -1.14 -4.35
C PHE A 210 5.19 -1.56 -3.56
N ALA A 211 5.40 -2.86 -3.33
CA ALA A 211 6.56 -3.35 -2.59
C ALA A 211 7.75 -3.65 -3.53
N TYR A 212 7.48 -4.17 -4.74
CA TYR A 212 8.54 -4.59 -5.64
C TYR A 212 9.10 -3.46 -6.52
N ARG A 213 8.25 -2.93 -7.39
CA ARG A 213 8.64 -1.97 -8.44
C ARG A 213 9.31 -0.69 -7.91
N PRO A 214 8.85 -0.08 -6.81
CA PRO A 214 9.44 1.15 -6.30
C PRO A 214 10.81 0.95 -5.63
N HIS A 215 11.14 -0.26 -5.18
CA HIS A 215 12.40 -0.55 -4.48
C HIS A 215 13.50 -1.12 -5.38
N HIS A 216 13.13 -1.69 -6.53
CA HIS A 216 14.12 -2.17 -7.50
C HIS A 216 15.14 -1.06 -7.85
N PRO A 217 16.48 -1.32 -7.78
CA PRO A 217 17.13 -2.63 -7.75
C PRO A 217 17.57 -3.14 -6.36
N TYR A 218 17.08 -2.57 -5.24
CA TYR A 218 17.41 -3.01 -3.87
C TYR A 218 18.89 -2.87 -3.46
N LYS A 219 19.61 -1.91 -4.04
CA LYS A 219 21.05 -1.73 -3.80
C LYS A 219 21.40 -0.62 -2.82
N VAL A 220 20.44 0.25 -2.50
CA VAL A 220 20.67 1.51 -1.79
C VAL A 220 19.68 1.62 -0.65
N SER A 221 20.15 1.97 0.54
CA SER A 221 19.34 2.14 1.76
C SER A 221 19.31 3.59 2.27
N GLU A 222 20.01 4.52 1.59
CA GLU A 222 19.99 5.93 1.97
C GLU A 222 18.57 6.53 1.85
N ARG A 223 18.19 7.36 2.81
CA ARG A 223 16.83 7.90 2.99
C ARG A 223 16.16 8.44 1.71
N TYR A 224 16.91 9.17 0.88
CA TYR A 224 16.38 9.79 -0.34
C TYR A 224 16.47 8.90 -1.58
N ARG A 225 17.17 7.75 -1.49
CA ARG A 225 17.59 6.95 -2.65
C ARG A 225 17.14 5.49 -2.58
N ASN A 226 16.55 5.08 -1.45
CA ASN A 226 16.09 3.72 -1.22
C ASN A 226 14.81 3.35 -1.97
N THR A 227 14.13 4.32 -2.58
CA THR A 227 12.88 4.13 -3.31
C THR A 227 12.79 5.09 -4.50
N ASN A 228 12.00 4.71 -5.49
CA ASN A 228 11.81 5.47 -6.73
C ASN A 228 10.48 6.24 -6.70
N SER A 229 10.46 7.42 -7.32
CA SER A 229 9.24 8.02 -7.87
C SER A 229 9.06 7.55 -9.31
N LEU A 230 7.96 6.83 -9.56
CA LEU A 230 7.61 6.27 -10.85
C LEU A 230 6.66 7.22 -11.59
N ILE A 231 7.18 7.94 -12.57
CA ILE A 231 6.44 8.97 -13.29
C ILE A 231 5.72 8.36 -14.49
N MET A 232 4.41 8.63 -14.57
CA MET A 232 3.57 8.22 -15.70
C MET A 232 3.90 9.02 -16.96
N PRO A 233 3.86 8.41 -18.15
CA PRO A 233 3.91 9.17 -19.39
C PRO A 233 2.67 10.09 -19.50
N ARG A 234 2.81 11.22 -20.20
CA ARG A 234 1.77 12.26 -20.28
C ARG A 234 0.40 11.72 -20.71
N TRP A 235 0.35 10.77 -21.63
CA TRP A 235 -0.90 10.17 -22.12
C TRP A 235 -1.62 9.30 -21.08
N MET A 236 -0.93 8.83 -20.03
CA MET A 236 -1.54 8.06 -18.93
C MET A 236 -1.95 8.92 -17.74
N LYS A 237 -1.63 10.23 -17.71
CA LYS A 237 -1.99 11.08 -16.57
C LYS A 237 -3.47 11.04 -16.17
N PRO A 238 -4.44 10.96 -17.10
CA PRO A 238 -5.85 10.79 -16.73
C PRO A 238 -6.14 9.51 -15.91
N LEU A 239 -5.30 8.49 -16.03
CA LEU A 239 -5.44 7.18 -15.38
C LEU A 239 -4.46 6.99 -14.21
N GLU A 240 -3.60 7.97 -13.92
CA GLU A 240 -2.54 7.87 -12.89
C GLU A 240 -3.12 7.56 -11.50
N TRP A 241 -4.32 8.04 -11.21
CA TRP A 241 -5.02 7.77 -9.95
C TRP A 241 -5.39 6.31 -9.73
N PHE A 242 -5.27 5.45 -10.76
CA PHE A 242 -5.31 4.00 -10.57
C PHE A 242 -4.28 3.53 -9.52
N TRP A 243 -3.10 4.17 -9.45
CA TRP A 243 -2.07 3.86 -8.45
C TRP A 243 -2.33 4.46 -7.08
N LEU A 244 -3.40 5.26 -6.92
CA LEU A 244 -3.73 5.92 -5.67
C LEU A 244 -2.53 6.68 -5.07
N GLY A 245 -1.79 7.41 -5.92
CA GLY A 245 -0.61 8.21 -5.56
C GLY A 245 0.67 7.39 -5.28
N GLN A 246 0.57 6.08 -5.21
CA GLN A 246 1.64 5.23 -4.65
C GLN A 246 2.78 4.96 -5.63
N ASN A 247 2.60 5.38 -6.89
CA ASN A 247 3.70 5.52 -7.84
C ASN A 247 4.77 6.52 -7.34
N LEU A 248 4.41 7.47 -6.47
CA LEU A 248 5.35 8.39 -5.80
C LEU A 248 5.85 7.83 -4.45
N HIS A 249 6.30 6.58 -4.46
CA HIS A 249 6.68 5.84 -3.25
C HIS A 249 7.82 6.51 -2.46
N SER A 250 8.70 7.26 -3.13
CA SER A 250 9.74 8.05 -2.45
C SER A 250 9.16 9.12 -1.53
N ILE A 251 8.01 9.74 -1.87
CA ILE A 251 7.34 10.69 -0.98
C ILE A 251 6.84 9.99 0.27
N HIS A 252 6.24 8.81 0.09
CA HIS A 252 5.77 7.96 1.18
C HIS A 252 6.92 7.60 2.14
N HIS A 253 8.07 7.13 1.65
CA HIS A 253 9.22 6.80 2.51
C HIS A 253 9.83 8.02 3.21
N LEU A 254 9.85 9.17 2.54
CA LEU A 254 10.40 10.39 3.14
C LEU A 254 9.46 10.99 4.18
N PHE A 255 8.15 10.94 3.93
CA PHE A 255 7.11 11.63 4.68
C PHE A 255 5.85 10.74 4.85
N PRO A 256 5.93 9.62 5.59
CA PRO A 256 4.84 8.63 5.67
C PRO A 256 3.55 9.16 6.32
N ARG A 257 3.62 10.34 6.94
CA ARG A 257 2.48 11.04 7.55
C ARG A 257 1.69 11.93 6.59
N VAL A 258 2.16 12.07 5.34
CA VAL A 258 1.43 12.74 4.27
C VAL A 258 0.41 11.74 3.72
N PRO A 259 -0.86 12.11 3.55
CA PRO A 259 -1.84 11.19 2.99
C PRO A 259 -1.65 11.03 1.48
N PHE A 260 -1.97 9.86 0.94
CA PHE A 260 -1.63 9.47 -0.43
C PHE A 260 -2.06 10.47 -1.52
N TYR A 261 -3.22 11.10 -1.36
CA TYR A 261 -3.77 12.05 -2.33
C TYR A 261 -3.03 13.40 -2.34
N GLN A 262 -2.09 13.62 -1.42
CA GLN A 262 -1.22 14.80 -1.38
C GLN A 262 0.18 14.53 -1.92
N TYR A 263 0.52 13.28 -2.27
CA TYR A 263 1.88 12.94 -2.73
C TYR A 263 2.29 13.71 -3.98
N HIS A 264 1.39 13.86 -4.96
CA HIS A 264 1.70 14.61 -6.19
C HIS A 264 1.95 16.09 -5.92
N ALA A 265 1.19 16.71 -5.01
CA ALA A 265 1.36 18.11 -4.67
C ALA A 265 2.70 18.33 -3.96
N LEU A 266 2.99 17.52 -2.93
CA LEU A 266 4.26 17.58 -2.23
C LEU A 266 5.43 17.29 -3.17
N HIS A 267 5.36 16.23 -3.99
CA HIS A 267 6.42 15.88 -4.94
C HIS A 267 6.81 17.05 -5.81
N ARG A 268 5.83 17.75 -6.40
CA ARG A 268 6.08 18.94 -7.23
C ARG A 268 6.76 20.05 -6.43
N ASP A 269 6.30 20.33 -5.21
CA ASP A 269 6.83 21.42 -4.39
C ASP A 269 8.27 21.18 -3.91
N ILE A 270 8.67 19.91 -3.74
CA ILE A 270 10.02 19.54 -3.30
C ILE A 270 10.87 18.87 -4.39
N GLU A 271 10.42 18.82 -5.65
CA GLU A 271 11.14 18.16 -6.75
C GLU A 271 12.60 18.63 -6.87
N PRO A 272 12.93 19.94 -6.78
CA PRO A 272 14.32 20.38 -6.81
C PRO A 272 15.15 19.81 -5.64
N ILE A 273 14.54 19.64 -4.46
CA ILE A 273 15.21 19.04 -3.30
C ILE A 273 15.43 17.55 -3.52
N LEU A 274 14.43 16.84 -4.06
CA LEU A 274 14.54 15.41 -4.39
C LEU A 274 15.69 15.17 -5.37
N GLN A 275 15.78 15.98 -6.43
CA GLN A 275 16.86 15.93 -7.41
C GLN A 275 18.22 16.21 -6.78
N ALA A 276 18.33 17.27 -5.96
CA ALA A 276 19.57 17.62 -5.27
C ALA A 276 20.03 16.54 -4.27
N GLN A 277 19.10 15.77 -3.70
CA GLN A 277 19.37 14.62 -2.81
C GLN A 277 19.59 13.30 -3.58
N GLY A 278 19.52 13.32 -4.91
CA GLY A 278 19.72 12.17 -5.77
C GLY A 278 18.57 11.15 -5.73
N THR A 279 17.35 11.57 -5.39
CA THR A 279 16.17 10.71 -5.43
C THR A 279 15.93 10.22 -6.85
N PRO A 280 15.78 8.89 -7.06
CA PRO A 280 15.42 8.36 -8.37
C PRO A 280 14.01 8.80 -8.80
N ILE A 281 13.93 9.69 -9.78
CA ILE A 281 12.70 10.10 -10.45
C ILE A 281 12.76 9.53 -11.88
N ILE A 282 12.03 8.45 -12.11
CA ILE A 282 12.20 7.61 -13.31
C ILE A 282 10.86 7.31 -13.98
N GLY A 283 10.89 7.05 -15.28
CA GLY A 283 9.70 6.68 -16.04
C GLY A 283 9.15 5.34 -15.56
N ILE A 284 7.84 5.23 -15.38
CA ILE A 284 7.22 4.03 -14.82
C ILE A 284 7.51 2.78 -15.64
N PHE A 285 7.65 2.86 -16.96
CA PHE A 285 7.94 1.70 -17.82
C PHE A 285 9.42 1.59 -18.18
N SER A 286 10.01 2.66 -18.73
CA SER A 286 11.40 2.67 -19.19
C SER A 286 12.40 2.54 -18.05
N ARG A 287 12.04 3.01 -16.85
CA ARG A 287 12.92 3.16 -15.69
C ARG A 287 14.12 4.09 -15.92
N GLU A 288 14.10 4.84 -17.01
CA GLU A 288 15.07 5.88 -17.31
C GLU A 288 14.75 7.16 -16.51
N PRO A 289 15.76 7.97 -16.14
CA PRO A 289 15.55 9.26 -15.51
C PRO A 289 14.60 10.15 -16.33
N VAL A 290 13.65 10.78 -15.66
CA VAL A 290 12.75 11.74 -16.29
C VAL A 290 13.35 13.12 -16.13
N ALA A 291 13.57 13.82 -17.26
CA ALA A 291 14.06 15.20 -17.23
C ALA A 291 13.12 16.07 -16.40
N ALA A 292 13.69 16.96 -15.59
CA ALA A 292 12.94 17.90 -14.76
C ALA A 292 11.86 18.59 -15.60
N THR A 293 10.64 18.65 -15.09
CA THR A 293 9.64 19.53 -15.69
C THR A 293 10.17 20.95 -15.48
N ALA A 294 10.63 21.62 -16.53
CA ALA A 294 10.84 23.06 -16.47
C ALA A 294 9.53 23.65 -15.94
N LEU A 295 9.60 24.43 -14.85
CA LEU A 295 8.47 25.24 -14.41
C LEU A 295 7.96 26.01 -15.65
N PRO A 296 6.65 26.09 -15.91
CA PRO A 296 6.17 26.95 -16.98
C PRO A 296 6.70 28.36 -16.71
N GLU A 297 7.56 28.85 -17.60
CA GLU A 297 7.95 30.25 -17.66
C GLU A 297 6.69 31.06 -17.95
N GLY A 298 6.36 32.00 -17.07
CA GLY A 298 5.34 33.03 -17.33
C GLY A 298 3.91 32.63 -16.97
N ALA A 299 3.52 32.96 -15.75
CA ALA A 299 2.18 33.43 -15.46
C ALA A 299 2.33 34.75 -14.70
N ASP A 300 2.77 35.78 -15.45
CA ASP A 300 2.53 37.19 -15.10
C ASP A 300 1.10 37.56 -15.52
#